data_AF-A0A316IBR3-F1
#
_entry.id   AF-A0A316IBR3-F1
#
_cell.length_a   1.000
_cell.length_b   1.000
_cell.length_c   1.000
_cell.angle_alpha   90.00
_cell.angle_beta   90.00
_cell.angle_gamma   90.00
#
_symmetry.space_group_name_H-M   'P 1'
#
loop_
_entity.id
_entity.type
_entity.pdbx_description
1 polymer ?
#
loop_
_entity_poly.entity_id
_entity_poly.type
_entity_poly.pdbx_seq_one_letter_code
_entity_poly.pdbx_strand_id
1 'polypeptide(L)'
;MQAAYLLLACALAALGAGYYRALAPPARSAAPLLLFVAAGLALAVTALARTDVPERPSNLAGYVHGVAASASFLCATCAMLLQSWRLRGDPRWRGRFALGLAWAGACFAGMWLQVLWRAPLRGLEQKLLILLIAGWLAWAADGLRRCVGRPDCQTSNRGAA
;
A
#
# COMPACT_ATOMS: atom_id res chain seq x y z
N MET A 1 7.59 11.76 14.57
CA MET A 1 6.58 10.94 13.87
C MET A 1 6.49 11.24 12.38
N GLN A 2 6.48 12.50 11.94
CA GLN A 2 6.31 12.88 10.52
C GLN A 2 7.31 12.23 9.56
N ALA A 3 8.58 12.16 9.93
CA ALA A 3 9.61 11.51 9.12
C ALA A 3 9.30 10.03 8.81
N ALA A 4 8.71 9.29 9.75
CA ALA A 4 8.33 7.89 9.54
C ALA A 4 7.20 7.74 8.51
N TYR A 5 6.23 8.67 8.51
CA TYR A 5 5.15 8.69 7.52
C TYR A 5 5.65 9.07 6.13
N LEU A 6 6.58 10.03 6.03
CA LEU A 6 7.21 10.39 4.76
C LEU A 6 8.07 9.25 4.21
N LEU A 7 8.84 8.58 5.07
CA LEU A 7 9.58 7.36 4.70
C LEU A 7 8.64 6.27 4.19
N LEU A 8 7.50 6.05 4.86
CA LEU A 8 6.50 5.08 4.42
C LEU A 8 5.88 5.49 3.06
N ALA A 9 5.58 6.76 2.85
CA ALA A 9 5.10 7.26 1.56
C ALA A 9 6.12 6.99 0.43
N CYS A 10 7.40 7.26 0.67
CA CYS A 10 8.47 6.92 -0.27
C CYS A 10 8.55 5.41 -0.50
N ALA A 11 8.40 4.58 0.54
CA ALA A 11 8.42 3.12 0.43
C ALA A 11 7.26 2.59 -0.45
N LEU A 12 6.05 3.15 -0.31
CA LEU A 12 4.90 2.80 -1.17
C LEU A 12 5.20 3.10 -2.64
N ALA A 13 5.72 4.31 -2.92
CA ALA A 13 6.09 4.71 -4.29
C ALA A 13 7.21 3.82 -4.87
N ALA A 14 8.24 3.53 -4.07
CA ALA A 14 9.35 2.65 -4.46
C ALA A 14 8.87 1.22 -4.73
N LEU A 15 7.93 0.70 -3.93
CA LEU A 15 7.37 -0.64 -4.10
C LEU A 15 6.53 -0.72 -5.39
N GLY A 16 5.68 0.28 -5.65
CA GLY A 16 4.94 0.40 -6.91
C GLY A 16 5.87 0.46 -8.12
N ALA A 17 6.94 1.26 -8.05
CA ALA A 17 7.91 1.39 -9.14
C ALA A 17 8.70 0.10 -9.36
N GLY A 18 9.10 -0.56 -8.27
CA GLY A 18 9.82 -1.83 -8.30
C GLY A 18 9.01 -2.93 -8.99
N TYR A 19 7.74 -3.07 -8.63
CA TYR A 19 6.85 -4.03 -9.28
C TYR A 19 6.53 -3.65 -10.74
N TYR A 20 6.32 -2.37 -11.03
CA TYR A 20 6.16 -1.90 -12.41
C TYR A 20 7.38 -2.27 -13.27
N ARG A 21 8.60 -2.27 -12.71
CA ARG A 21 9.82 -2.67 -13.42
C ARG A 21 10.06 -4.19 -13.45
N ALA A 22 9.53 -4.93 -12.49
CA ALA A 22 9.77 -6.38 -12.37
C ALA A 22 8.76 -7.24 -13.15
N LEU A 23 7.55 -6.75 -13.43
CA LEU A 23 6.55 -7.49 -14.19
C LEU A 23 6.87 -7.48 -15.69
N ALA A 24 6.58 -8.60 -16.36
CA ALA A 24 6.65 -8.70 -17.82
C ALA A 24 5.76 -7.63 -18.51
N PRO A 25 6.14 -7.14 -19.73
CA PRO A 25 5.37 -6.14 -20.47
C PRO A 25 3.85 -6.39 -20.57
N PRO A 26 3.35 -7.61 -20.85
CA PRO A 26 1.91 -7.85 -20.94
C PRO A 26 1.18 -7.79 -19.58
N ALA A 27 1.90 -7.94 -18.46
CA ALA A 27 1.34 -7.86 -17.11
C ALA A 27 1.55 -6.48 -16.45
N ARG A 28 2.31 -5.59 -17.10
CA ARG A 28 2.67 -4.27 -16.60
C ARG A 28 1.45 -3.34 -16.60
N SER A 29 1.19 -2.70 -15.46
CA SER A 29 0.14 -1.69 -15.34
C SER A 29 0.59 -0.56 -14.43
N ALA A 30 0.34 0.68 -14.83
CA ALA A 30 0.61 1.86 -14.00
C ALA A 30 -0.45 2.05 -12.90
N ALA A 31 -1.60 1.35 -12.96
CA ALA A 31 -2.69 1.55 -12.01
C ALA A 31 -2.29 1.27 -10.53
N PRO A 32 -1.60 0.16 -10.19
CA PRO A 32 -1.14 -0.07 -8.83
C PRO A 32 -0.11 0.98 -8.37
N LEU A 33 0.78 1.41 -9.27
CA LEU A 33 1.78 2.45 -9.00
C LEU A 33 1.09 3.78 -8.63
N LEU A 34 0.14 4.23 -9.45
CA LEU A 34 -0.58 5.47 -9.22
C LEU A 34 -1.35 5.43 -7.89
N LEU A 35 -1.96 4.29 -7.54
CA LEU A 35 -2.65 4.12 -6.26
C LEU A 35 -1.69 4.13 -5.06
N PHE A 36 -0.50 3.52 -5.18
CA PHE A 36 0.51 3.60 -4.12
C PHE A 36 1.03 5.02 -3.93
N VAL A 37 1.23 5.77 -5.02
CA VAL A 37 1.61 7.19 -4.94
C VAL A 37 0.49 8.01 -4.33
N ALA A 38 -0.76 7.82 -4.75
CA ALA A 38 -1.92 8.49 -4.17
C ALA A 38 -2.06 8.19 -2.67
N ALA A 39 -1.85 6.94 -2.26
CA ALA A 39 -1.82 6.54 -0.85
C ALA A 39 -0.70 7.26 -0.09
N GLY A 40 0.52 7.31 -0.65
CA GLY A 40 1.65 8.03 -0.05
C GLY A 40 1.41 9.53 0.08
N LEU A 41 0.79 10.17 -0.93
CA LEU A 41 0.41 11.59 -0.87
C LEU A 41 -0.65 11.83 0.20
N ALA A 42 -1.70 11.01 0.26
CA ALA A 42 -2.73 11.10 1.30
C ALA A 42 -2.13 10.90 2.71
N LEU A 43 -1.16 9.99 2.85
CA LEU A 43 -0.43 9.78 4.10
C LEU A 43 0.43 10.99 4.48
N ALA A 44 1.13 11.59 3.51
CA ALA A 44 1.91 12.81 3.74
C ALA A 44 1.00 13.98 4.16
N VAL A 45 -0.15 14.16 3.51
CA VAL A 45 -1.16 15.14 3.91
C VAL A 45 -1.65 14.88 5.33
N THR A 46 -1.92 13.62 5.69
CA THR A 46 -2.33 13.21 7.04
C THR A 46 -1.26 13.58 8.09
N ALA A 47 0.02 13.42 7.77
CA ALA A 47 1.15 13.73 8.66
C ALA A 47 1.44 15.24 8.75
N LEU A 48 1.14 16.01 7.70
CA LEU A 48 1.30 17.47 7.65
C LEU A 48 0.13 18.21 8.29
N ALA A 49 -1.08 17.62 8.27
CA ALA A 49 -2.23 18.07 9.02
C ALA A 49 -1.98 17.86 10.53
N ARG A 50 -1.19 18.75 11.14
CA ARG A 50 -0.90 18.74 12.59
C ARG A 50 -2.20 18.93 13.39
N THR A 51 -2.37 18.11 14.41
CA THR A 51 -3.40 18.22 15.47
C THR A 51 -2.98 19.14 16.63
N ASP A 52 -1.84 19.84 16.53
CA ASP A 52 -1.23 20.51 17.68
C ASP A 52 -1.52 22.02 17.66
N VAL A 53 -2.75 22.41 18.02
CA VAL A 53 -3.02 23.74 18.59
C VAL A 53 -3.98 23.56 19.76
N PRO A 54 -3.52 23.70 21.02
CA PRO A 54 -4.33 23.44 22.21
C PRO A 54 -5.56 24.34 22.40
N GLU A 55 -5.73 25.41 21.61
CA GLU A 55 -6.73 26.45 21.88
C GLU A 55 -7.60 26.90 20.68
N ARG A 56 -7.72 26.10 19.60
CA ARG A 56 -8.63 26.43 18.47
C ARG A 56 -9.73 25.40 18.24
N PRO A 57 -10.95 25.84 17.87
CA PRO A 57 -12.06 24.93 17.59
C PRO A 57 -11.70 24.01 16.42
N SER A 58 -11.51 22.73 16.74
CA SER A 58 -10.86 21.72 15.92
C SER A 58 -11.81 21.07 14.91
N ASN A 59 -12.43 21.83 14.00
CA ASN A 59 -13.38 21.25 13.06
C ASN A 59 -12.75 20.86 11.71
N LEU A 60 -11.97 21.73 11.06
CA LEU A 60 -11.47 21.49 9.71
C LEU A 60 -10.21 20.61 9.67
N ALA A 61 -9.23 20.85 10.54
CA ALA A 61 -7.97 20.10 10.56
C ALA A 61 -8.19 18.61 10.88
N GLY A 62 -9.05 18.32 11.86
CA GLY A 62 -9.44 16.95 12.20
C GLY A 62 -10.23 16.25 11.10
N TYR A 63 -11.11 16.97 10.40
CA TYR A 63 -11.84 16.44 9.25
C TYR A 63 -10.90 16.09 8.09
N VAL A 64 -9.99 16.99 7.72
CA VAL A 64 -8.99 16.76 6.67
C VAL A 64 -8.07 15.59 7.05
N HIS A 65 -7.64 15.52 8.31
CA HIS A 65 -6.86 14.40 8.81
C HIS A 65 -7.61 13.07 8.67
N GLY A 66 -8.89 13.02 9.07
CA GLY A 66 -9.72 11.82 8.96
C GLY A 66 -9.94 11.38 7.52
N VAL A 67 -10.31 12.31 6.63
CA VAL A 67 -10.54 12.02 5.21
C VAL A 67 -9.25 11.58 4.52
N ALA A 68 -8.13 12.26 4.78
CA ALA A 68 -6.83 11.92 4.21
C ALA A 68 -6.35 10.54 4.70
N ALA A 69 -6.55 10.22 5.98
CA ALA A 69 -6.21 8.91 6.53
C ALA A 69 -7.05 7.80 5.86
N SER A 70 -8.37 7.98 5.78
CA SER A 70 -9.26 7.01 5.11
C SER A 70 -8.92 6.85 3.63
N ALA A 71 -8.62 7.93 2.92
CA ALA A 71 -8.20 7.90 1.52
C ALA A 71 -6.87 7.14 1.35
N SER A 72 -5.91 7.33 2.25
CA SER A 72 -4.64 6.59 2.26
C SER A 72 -4.86 5.08 2.40
N PHE A 73 -5.70 4.65 3.34
CA PHE A 73 -6.00 3.23 3.53
C PHE A 73 -6.76 2.64 2.33
N LEU A 74 -7.72 3.37 1.77
CA LEU A 74 -8.47 2.93 0.60
C LEU A 74 -7.54 2.76 -0.61
N CYS A 75 -6.73 3.78 -0.90
CA CYS A 75 -5.79 3.74 -2.02
C CYS A 75 -4.76 2.62 -1.83
N ALA A 76 -4.22 2.44 -0.62
CA ALA A 76 -3.25 1.39 -0.33
C ALA A 76 -3.85 -0.01 -0.51
N THR A 77 -5.02 -0.28 0.06
CA THR A 77 -5.67 -1.60 -0.06
C THR A 77 -6.11 -1.90 -1.49
N CYS A 78 -6.62 -0.92 -2.24
CA CYS A 78 -6.89 -1.05 -3.68
C CYS A 78 -5.60 -1.32 -4.47
N ALA A 79 -4.50 -0.62 -4.16
CA ALA A 79 -3.20 -0.87 -4.77
C ALA A 79 -2.72 -2.30 -4.50
N MET A 80 -2.86 -2.78 -3.27
CA MET A 80 -2.50 -4.15 -2.87
C MET A 80 -3.32 -5.20 -3.63
N LEU A 81 -4.64 -5.00 -3.78
CA LEU A 81 -5.51 -5.89 -4.54
C LEU A 81 -5.14 -5.92 -6.03
N LEU A 82 -5.02 -4.75 -6.67
CA LEU A 82 -4.66 -4.66 -8.08
C LEU A 82 -3.24 -5.19 -8.32
N GLN A 83 -2.28 -4.87 -7.45
CA GLN A 83 -0.92 -5.37 -7.55
C GLN A 83 -0.90 -6.89 -7.45
N SER A 84 -1.60 -7.46 -6.45
CA SER A 84 -1.73 -8.91 -6.30
C SER A 84 -2.37 -9.54 -7.53
N TRP A 85 -3.44 -8.94 -8.05
CA TRP A 85 -4.11 -9.40 -9.27
C TRP A 85 -3.17 -9.41 -10.49
N ARG A 86 -2.32 -8.39 -10.65
CA ARG A 86 -1.36 -8.31 -11.75
C ARG A 86 -0.29 -9.41 -11.70
N LEU A 87 0.04 -9.94 -10.52
CA LEU A 87 0.93 -11.11 -10.37
C LEU A 87 0.39 -12.36 -11.06
N ARG A 88 -0.93 -12.47 -11.30
CA ARG A 88 -1.53 -13.58 -12.07
C ARG A 88 -1.05 -13.62 -13.52
N GLY A 89 -0.75 -12.45 -14.08
CA GLY A 89 -0.32 -12.29 -15.48
C GLY A 89 1.12 -12.73 -15.74
N ASP A 90 1.91 -12.96 -14.69
CA ASP A 90 3.30 -13.41 -14.82
C ASP A 90 3.46 -14.81 -14.22
N PRO A 91 3.81 -15.84 -15.02
CA PRO A 91 4.02 -17.21 -14.53
C PRO A 91 5.00 -17.31 -13.36
N ARG A 92 5.99 -16.41 -13.29
CA ARG A 92 7.01 -16.37 -12.22
C ARG A 92 6.42 -15.98 -10.87
N TRP A 93 5.32 -15.22 -10.89
CA TRP A 93 4.69 -14.65 -9.71
C TRP A 93 3.31 -15.29 -9.39
N ARG A 94 2.80 -16.17 -10.26
CA ARG A 94 1.50 -16.86 -10.06
C ARG A 94 1.42 -17.64 -8.75
N GLY A 95 2.50 -18.24 -8.27
CA GLY A 95 2.50 -18.94 -6.97
C GLY A 95 2.24 -18.02 -5.77
N ARG A 96 2.53 -16.72 -5.92
CA ARG A 96 2.32 -15.68 -4.90
C ARG A 96 0.99 -14.96 -5.04
N PHE A 97 0.33 -15.05 -6.20
CA PHE A 97 -0.94 -14.38 -6.48
C PHE A 97 -2.01 -14.71 -5.43
N ALA A 98 -2.27 -15.99 -5.15
CA ALA A 98 -3.38 -16.40 -4.29
C ALA A 98 -3.19 -15.89 -2.86
N LEU A 99 -1.98 -16.03 -2.31
CA LEU A 99 -1.65 -15.55 -0.97
C LEU A 99 -1.71 -14.02 -0.89
N GLY A 100 -1.12 -13.32 -1.87
CA GLY A 100 -1.12 -11.86 -1.92
C GLY A 100 -2.53 -11.29 -2.04
N LEU A 101 -3.38 -11.91 -2.86
CA LEU A 101 -4.77 -11.50 -3.07
C LEU A 101 -5.63 -11.81 -1.85
N ALA A 102 -5.50 -12.98 -1.24
CA ALA A 102 -6.23 -13.32 -0.01
C ALA A 102 -5.88 -12.36 1.13
N TRP A 103 -4.59 -12.04 1.31
CA TRP A 103 -4.13 -11.11 2.34
C TRP A 103 -4.58 -9.67 2.05
N ALA A 104 -4.49 -9.21 0.79
CA ALA A 104 -5.01 -7.90 0.39
C ALA A 104 -6.53 -7.81 0.56
N GLY A 105 -7.26 -8.89 0.24
CA GLY A 105 -8.70 -9.02 0.46
C GLY A 105 -9.04 -8.96 1.94
N ALA A 106 -8.28 -9.62 2.80
CA ALA A 106 -8.45 -9.56 4.26
C ALA A 106 -8.22 -8.12 4.79
N CYS A 107 -7.20 -7.41 4.30
CA CYS A 107 -6.97 -5.99 4.65
C CYS A 107 -8.15 -5.12 4.21
N PHE A 108 -8.63 -5.30 2.98
CA PHE A 108 -9.76 -4.54 2.45
C PHE A 108 -11.04 -4.81 3.22
N ALA A 109 -11.37 -6.08 3.49
CA ALA A 109 -12.51 -6.46 4.31
C ALA A 109 -12.40 -5.93 5.74
N GLY A 110 -11.20 -6.02 6.34
CA GLY A 110 -10.92 -5.46 7.68
C GLY A 110 -11.10 -3.94 7.73
N MET A 111 -10.72 -3.23 6.67
CA MET A 111 -10.98 -1.79 6.54
C MET A 111 -12.48 -1.49 6.53
N TRP A 112 -13.26 -2.22 5.74
CA TRP A 112 -14.72 -2.05 5.71
C TRP A 112 -15.38 -2.42 7.03
N LEU A 113 -14.89 -3.46 7.70
CA LEU A 113 -15.36 -3.84 9.02
C LEU A 113 -15.18 -2.69 10.02
N GLN A 114 -14.05 -1.96 10.00
CA GLN A 114 -13.86 -0.78 10.86
C GLN A 114 -14.83 0.37 10.54
N VAL A 115 -15.19 0.54 9.27
CA VAL A 115 -16.14 1.60 8.85
C VAL A 115 -17.57 1.24 9.23
N LEU A 116 -17.95 -0.02 9.06
CA LEU A 116 -19.33 -0.50 9.24
C LEU A 116 -19.61 -0.91 10.69
N TRP A 117 -18.61 -1.46 11.38
CA TRP A 117 -18.73 -1.98 12.73
C TRP A 117 -18.19 -0.95 13.74
N ARG A 118 -19.09 -0.13 14.28
CA ARG A 118 -18.77 0.91 15.28
C ARG A 118 -18.57 0.32 16.70
N ALA A 119 -17.75 -0.72 16.85
CA ALA A 119 -17.46 -1.34 18.15
C ALA A 119 -16.41 -0.58 18.99
N PRO A 120 -16.37 -0.81 20.32
CA PRO A 120 -15.53 -0.03 21.25
C PRO A 120 -14.01 -0.31 21.22
N LEU A 121 -13.50 -1.25 20.42
CA LEU A 121 -12.06 -1.61 20.35
C LEU A 121 -11.22 -0.76 19.36
N ARG A 122 -11.62 0.51 19.11
CA ARG A 122 -11.11 1.39 18.04
C ARG A 122 -9.59 1.48 17.93
N GLY A 123 -8.86 1.34 19.04
CA GLY A 123 -7.39 1.43 19.05
C GLY A 123 -6.66 0.15 18.62
N LEU A 124 -7.21 -1.03 18.91
CA LEU A 124 -6.53 -2.30 18.66
C LEU A 124 -6.74 -2.75 17.21
N GLU A 125 -7.96 -2.63 16.71
CA GLU A 125 -8.32 -3.02 15.34
C GLU A 125 -7.59 -2.17 14.30
N GLN A 126 -7.47 -0.87 14.52
CA GLN A 126 -6.74 0.03 13.63
C GLN A 126 -5.25 -0.34 13.59
N LYS A 127 -4.63 -0.63 14.75
CA LYS A 127 -3.23 -1.09 14.82
C LYS A 127 -3.06 -2.43 14.12
N LEU A 128 -4.00 -3.36 14.29
CA LEU A 128 -3.94 -4.67 13.65
C LEU A 128 -4.04 -4.54 12.13
N LEU A 129 -4.90 -3.67 11.61
CA LEU A 129 -4.98 -3.39 10.18
C LEU A 129 -3.68 -2.76 9.65
N ILE A 130 -3.09 -1.80 10.38
CA ILE A 130 -1.80 -1.21 10.02
C ILE A 130 -0.71 -2.29 9.97
N LEU A 131 -0.65 -3.17 10.97
CA LEU A 131 0.31 -4.28 11.00
C LEU A 131 0.07 -5.27 9.84
N LEU A 132 -1.19 -5.53 9.49
CA LEU A 132 -1.54 -6.42 8.39
C LEU A 132 -1.13 -5.85 7.03
N ILE A 133 -1.34 -4.54 6.82
CA ILE A 133 -0.87 -3.81 5.63
C ILE A 133 0.66 -3.77 5.59
N ALA A 134 1.31 -3.46 6.71
CA ALA A 134 2.77 -3.43 6.81
C ALA A 134 3.38 -4.81 6.54
N GLY A 135 2.76 -5.87 7.06
CA GLY A 135 3.16 -7.26 6.80
C GLY A 135 3.07 -7.62 5.31
N TRP A 136 1.99 -7.21 4.64
CA TRP A 136 1.87 -7.39 3.20
C TRP A 136 2.95 -6.62 2.42
N LEU A 137 3.22 -5.37 2.79
CA LEU A 137 4.27 -4.55 2.15
C LEU A 137 5.66 -5.16 2.34
N ALA A 138 5.97 -5.66 3.54
CA ALA A 138 7.23 -6.35 3.81
C ALA A 138 7.36 -7.63 2.97
N TRP A 139 6.30 -8.44 2.91
CA TRP A 139 6.28 -9.65 2.09
C TRP A 139 6.43 -9.35 0.60
N ALA A 140 5.79 -8.29 0.09
CA ALA A 140 5.90 -7.84 -1.28
C ALA A 140 7.31 -7.32 -1.60
N ALA A 141 7.90 -6.54 -0.69
CA ALA A 141 9.29 -6.07 -0.80
C ALA A 141 10.29 -7.23 -0.81
N ASP A 142 10.09 -8.25 0.04
CA ASP A 142 10.91 -9.47 0.03
C ASP A 142 10.74 -10.26 -1.26
N GLY A 143 9.54 -10.28 -1.82
CA GLY A 143 9.29 -10.81 -3.15
C GLY A 143 10.18 -10.15 -4.19
N LEU A 144 10.20 -8.82 -4.22
CA LEU A 144 11.01 -8.03 -5.13
C LEU A 144 12.52 -8.21 -4.90
N ARG A 145 12.98 -8.18 -3.63
CA ARG A 145 14.38 -8.41 -3.27
C ARG A 145 14.90 -9.76 -3.77
N ARG A 146 14.12 -10.83 -3.58
CA ARG A 146 14.46 -12.17 -4.07
C ARG A 146 14.51 -12.26 -5.60
N CYS A 147 13.71 -11.45 -6.30
CA CYS A 147 13.74 -11.37 -7.76
C CYS A 147 14.94 -10.58 -8.29
N VAL A 148 15.31 -9.47 -7.64
CA VAL A 148 16.52 -8.70 -7.99
C VAL A 148 17.79 -9.55 -7.79
N GLY A 149 17.82 -10.39 -6.75
CA GLY A 149 18.92 -11.32 -6.51
C GLY A 149 19.00 -12.52 -7.45
N ARG A 150 18.00 -12.75 -8.32
CA ARG A 150 18.01 -13.82 -9.33
C ARG A 150 18.42 -13.27 -10.70
N PRO A 151 19.53 -13.76 -11.31
CA PRO A 151 19.99 -13.29 -12.62
C PRO A 151 18.93 -13.41 -13.73
N ASP A 152 18.13 -14.48 -13.67
CA ASP A 152 17.10 -14.83 -14.67
C ASP A 152 15.96 -13.82 -14.78
N CYS A 153 15.81 -12.96 -13.75
CA CYS A 153 14.80 -11.91 -13.73
C CYS A 153 15.30 -10.61 -14.39
N GLN A 154 16.62 -10.38 -14.44
CA GLN A 154 17.22 -9.16 -15.02
C GLN A 154 17.37 -9.22 -16.54
N THR A 155 17.63 -10.40 -17.11
CA THR A 155 17.89 -10.59 -18.55
C THR A 155 16.69 -10.24 -19.43
N SER A 156 15.46 -10.50 -18.98
CA SER A 156 14.25 -10.14 -19.71
C SER A 156 13.98 -8.62 -19.76
N ASN A 157 14.50 -7.84 -18.82
CA ASN A 157 14.30 -6.38 -18.77
C ASN A 157 15.32 -5.62 -19.63
N ARG A 158 16.46 -6.23 -19.96
CA ARG A 158 17.49 -5.64 -20.84
C ARG A 158 17.22 -5.87 -22.34
N GLY A 159 16.42 -6.87 -22.71
CA GLY A 159 16.11 -7.17 -24.11
C GLY A 159 14.98 -6.34 -24.74
N ALA A 160 14.41 -5.37 -24.02
CA ALA A 160 13.27 -4.57 -24.46
C ALA A 160 13.54 -3.05 -24.44
N ALA A 161 14.81 -2.65 -24.38
CA ALA A 161 15.27 -1.26 -24.51
C ALA A 161 15.91 -1.05 -25.88
#